data_AF-A0A3D1CRS6-F1
#
_entry.id   AF-A0A3D1CRS6-F1
#
_cell.length_a   1.000
_cell.length_b   1.000
_cell.length_c   1.000
_cell.angle_alpha   90.00
_cell.angle_beta   90.00
_cell.angle_gamma   90.00
#
_symmetry.space_group_name_H-M   'P 1'
#
loop_
_entity.id
_entity.type
_entity.pdbx_description
1 polymer ?
#
loop_
_entity_poly.entity_id
_entity_poly.type
_entity_poly.pdbx_seq_one_letter_code
_entity_poly.pdbx_strand_id
1 'polypeptide(L)'
;PLLALGIFGLSSFFSLQRSMIFWEKIPLLALAQFPWRWLSIASLGLALGIGALGALTPKVWWRSGLLWLVFGSLFLSSSYFQPEFFLSDNQGLYYTDPIKIQNSMSDILPDYIPKQMAANLTPPPNLWLNPDLKSTDVEVIVNRTHEKLLRVTQSQPIQLELAVADFPAWGIELDGQAIEKSVGELGNISLIVPAGSHLVGVVWQSTLLEQVSNFASLIGFGLVLALGLQTTEPKLSKFNKNRFKS
;
A
#
# COMPACT_ATOMS: atom_id res chain seq x y z
N PRO A 1 -2.19 -27.50 -8.81
CA PRO A 1 -3.12 -27.90 -7.72
C PRO A 1 -2.45 -27.90 -6.33
N LEU A 2 -1.33 -28.62 -6.16
CA LEU A 2 -0.63 -28.73 -4.87
C LEU A 2 -0.15 -27.38 -4.33
N LEU A 3 0.46 -26.55 -5.18
CA LEU A 3 0.89 -25.20 -4.81
C LEU A 3 -0.29 -24.33 -4.35
N ALA A 4 -1.40 -24.35 -5.07
CA ALA A 4 -2.61 -23.58 -4.73
C ALA A 4 -3.22 -24.03 -3.40
N LEU A 5 -3.29 -25.35 -3.14
CA LEU A 5 -3.73 -25.91 -1.87
C LEU A 5 -2.76 -25.59 -0.73
N GLY A 6 -1.46 -25.58 -1.00
CA GLY A 6 -0.44 -25.16 -0.04
C GLY A 6 -0.59 -23.68 0.35
N ILE A 7 -0.77 -22.79 -0.63
CA ILE A 7 -1.04 -21.36 -0.40
C ILE A 7 -2.31 -21.17 0.43
N PHE A 8 -3.41 -21.84 0.03
CA PHE A 8 -4.67 -21.80 0.76
C PHE A 8 -4.50 -22.27 2.21
N GLY A 9 -3.96 -23.48 2.41
CA GLY A 9 -3.81 -24.08 3.73
C GLY A 9 -2.89 -23.28 4.66
N LEU A 10 -1.75 -22.81 4.15
CA LEU A 10 -0.82 -21.98 4.93
C LEU A 10 -1.46 -20.64 5.32
N SER A 11 -2.14 -19.99 4.38
CA SER A 11 -2.76 -18.69 4.64
C SER A 11 -3.92 -18.81 5.63
N SER A 12 -4.77 -19.84 5.47
CA SER A 12 -5.83 -20.15 6.44
C SER A 12 -5.27 -20.49 7.82
N PHE A 13 -4.13 -21.18 7.90
CA PHE A 13 -3.45 -21.46 9.16
C PHE A 13 -3.03 -20.17 9.88
N PHE A 14 -2.46 -19.20 9.18
CA PHE A 14 -2.07 -17.90 9.76
C PHE A 14 -3.25 -17.03 10.20
N SER A 15 -4.45 -17.27 9.69
CA SER A 15 -5.68 -16.63 10.18
C SER A 15 -6.26 -17.28 11.43
N LEU A 16 -5.78 -18.46 11.84
CA LEU A 16 -6.24 -19.16 13.04
C LEU A 16 -5.41 -18.79 14.28
N GLN A 17 -6.03 -18.78 15.45
CA GLN A 17 -5.37 -18.52 16.73
C GLN A 17 -4.24 -19.52 17.04
N ARG A 18 -4.28 -20.74 16.47
CA ARG A 18 -3.21 -21.74 16.59
C ARG A 18 -1.86 -21.25 16.03
N SER A 19 -1.86 -20.26 15.14
CA SER A 19 -0.63 -19.68 14.59
C SER A 19 0.00 -18.61 15.49
N MET A 20 -0.58 -18.27 16.65
CA MET A 20 -0.13 -17.18 17.53
C MET A 20 1.35 -17.24 17.90
N ILE A 21 1.90 -18.44 18.09
CA ILE A 21 3.33 -18.66 18.37
C ILE A 21 4.23 -18.04 17.29
N PHE A 22 3.80 -18.08 16.03
CA PHE A 22 4.54 -17.48 14.91
C PHE A 22 4.40 -15.96 14.91
N TRP A 23 3.21 -15.43 15.21
CA TRP A 23 2.95 -14.00 15.31
C TRP A 23 3.79 -13.32 16.39
N GLU A 24 3.99 -13.98 17.53
CA GLU A 24 4.82 -13.46 18.62
C GLU A 24 6.32 -13.52 18.32
N LYS A 25 6.76 -14.49 17.50
CA LYS A 25 8.19 -14.74 17.24
C LYS A 25 8.72 -14.10 15.98
N ILE A 26 7.86 -13.77 15.01
CA ILE A 26 8.27 -13.23 13.71
C ILE A 26 7.86 -11.76 13.64
N PRO A 27 8.79 -10.80 13.85
CA PRO A 27 8.47 -9.37 13.87
C PRO A 27 7.82 -8.87 12.58
N LEU A 28 8.15 -9.49 11.44
CA LEU A 28 7.57 -9.14 10.14
C LEU A 28 6.05 -9.36 10.09
N LEU A 29 5.53 -10.36 10.84
CA LEU A 29 4.09 -10.62 10.87
C LEU A 29 3.33 -9.46 11.54
N ALA A 30 3.95 -8.72 12.46
CA ALA A 30 3.32 -7.54 13.07
C ALA A 30 2.94 -6.47 12.01
N LEU A 31 3.66 -6.40 10.88
CA LEU A 31 3.32 -5.47 9.78
C LEU A 31 2.03 -5.84 9.06
N ALA A 32 1.59 -7.10 9.13
CA ALA A 32 0.30 -7.50 8.59
C ALA A 32 -0.88 -6.95 9.42
N GLN A 33 -0.64 -6.36 10.59
CA GLN A 33 -1.60 -5.77 11.55
C GLN A 33 -2.65 -6.74 12.10
N PHE A 34 -3.29 -7.56 11.27
CA PHE A 34 -4.35 -8.47 11.66
C PHE A 34 -4.25 -9.85 10.97
N PRO A 35 -4.51 -10.96 11.70
CA PRO A 35 -4.49 -12.31 11.13
C PRO A 35 -5.45 -12.54 9.96
N TRP A 36 -6.58 -11.82 9.93
CA TRP A 36 -7.57 -11.93 8.85
C TRP A 36 -7.06 -11.42 7.51
N ARG A 37 -5.98 -10.60 7.46
CA ARG A 37 -5.37 -10.18 6.18
C ARG A 37 -4.89 -11.36 5.34
N TRP A 38 -4.50 -12.46 5.98
CA TRP A 38 -4.13 -13.71 5.31
C TRP A 38 -5.30 -14.37 4.58
N LEU A 39 -6.56 -14.06 4.90
CA LEU A 39 -7.73 -14.54 4.15
C LEU A 39 -7.71 -14.07 2.70
N SER A 40 -7.12 -12.91 2.40
CA SER A 40 -6.96 -12.43 1.02
C SER A 40 -6.06 -13.37 0.21
N ILE A 41 -4.96 -13.80 0.81
CA ILE A 41 -4.02 -14.75 0.20
C ILE A 41 -4.64 -16.15 0.11
N ALA A 42 -5.41 -16.56 1.13
CA ALA A 42 -6.17 -17.80 1.10
C ALA A 42 -7.19 -17.80 -0.05
N SER A 43 -7.91 -16.71 -0.26
CA SER A 43 -8.88 -16.56 -1.35
C SER A 43 -8.23 -16.71 -2.72
N LEU A 44 -7.03 -16.14 -2.91
CA LEU A 44 -6.24 -16.34 -4.13
C LEU A 44 -5.86 -17.81 -4.32
N GLY A 45 -5.36 -18.48 -3.27
CA GLY A 45 -5.02 -19.91 -3.30
C GLY A 45 -6.23 -20.77 -3.65
N LEU A 46 -7.40 -20.46 -3.09
CA LEU A 46 -8.66 -21.13 -3.38
C LEU A 46 -9.08 -20.94 -4.84
N ALA A 47 -9.03 -19.72 -5.36
CA ALA A 47 -9.35 -19.42 -6.76
C ALA A 47 -8.44 -20.18 -7.73
N LEU A 48 -7.13 -20.16 -7.50
CA LEU A 48 -6.15 -20.94 -8.28
C LEU A 48 -6.38 -22.45 -8.16
N GLY A 49 -6.80 -22.91 -6.98
CA GLY A 49 -7.13 -24.30 -6.71
C GLY A 49 -8.33 -24.78 -7.52
N ILE A 50 -9.43 -24.03 -7.50
CA ILE A 50 -10.64 -24.30 -8.28
C ILE A 50 -10.34 -24.27 -9.78
N GLY A 51 -9.59 -23.27 -10.26
CA GLY A 51 -9.16 -23.20 -11.66
C GLY A 51 -8.32 -24.39 -12.10
N ALA A 52 -7.33 -24.79 -11.29
CA ALA A 52 -6.52 -25.98 -11.56
C ALA A 52 -7.34 -27.27 -11.55
N LEU A 53 -8.32 -27.38 -10.64
CA LEU A 53 -9.22 -28.53 -10.57
C LEU A 53 -10.11 -28.63 -11.82
N GLY A 54 -10.60 -27.50 -12.33
CA GLY A 54 -11.30 -27.42 -13.61
C GLY A 54 -10.42 -27.85 -14.79
N ALA A 55 -9.16 -27.41 -14.84
CA ALA A 55 -8.23 -27.77 -15.91
C ALA A 55 -7.89 -29.28 -15.93
N LEU A 56 -7.67 -29.87 -14.75
CA LEU A 56 -7.35 -31.30 -14.60
C LEU A 56 -8.54 -32.23 -14.80
N THR A 57 -9.76 -31.71 -14.67
CA THR A 57 -10.98 -32.49 -14.85
C THR A 57 -11.16 -32.81 -16.34
N PRO A 58 -11.17 -34.09 -16.77
CA PRO A 58 -11.18 -34.40 -18.20
C PRO A 58 -12.58 -34.28 -18.85
N LYS A 59 -13.65 -34.48 -18.09
CA LYS A 59 -15.02 -34.51 -18.62
C LYS A 59 -15.68 -33.11 -18.56
N VAL A 60 -16.21 -32.64 -19.68
CA VAL A 60 -16.77 -31.29 -19.84
C VAL A 60 -17.92 -31.01 -18.87
N TRP A 61 -18.86 -31.95 -18.69
CA TRP A 61 -19.98 -31.79 -17.73
C TRP A 61 -19.55 -31.51 -16.29
N TRP A 62 -18.44 -32.10 -15.80
CA TRP A 62 -17.90 -31.78 -14.47
C TRP A 62 -17.30 -30.37 -14.42
N ARG A 63 -16.66 -29.91 -15.49
CA ARG A 63 -16.18 -28.52 -15.59
C ARG A 63 -17.36 -27.54 -15.59
N SER A 64 -18.40 -27.82 -16.36
CA SER A 64 -19.63 -27.05 -16.37
C SER A 64 -20.30 -27.06 -14.99
N GLY A 65 -20.33 -28.20 -14.31
CA GLY A 65 -20.85 -28.33 -12.95
C GLY A 65 -20.09 -27.47 -11.94
N LEU A 66 -18.74 -27.44 -12.01
CA LEU A 66 -17.92 -26.56 -11.17
C LEU A 66 -18.17 -25.08 -11.46
N LEU A 67 -18.29 -24.69 -12.73
CA LEU A 67 -18.64 -23.31 -13.09
C LEU A 67 -20.02 -22.93 -12.54
N TRP A 68 -21.02 -23.79 -12.73
CA TRP A 68 -22.36 -23.56 -12.18
C TRP A 68 -22.37 -23.51 -10.66
N LEU A 69 -21.52 -24.29 -9.97
CA LEU A 69 -21.36 -24.20 -8.53
C LEU A 69 -20.80 -22.84 -8.12
N VAL A 70 -19.77 -22.33 -8.81
CA VAL A 70 -19.22 -20.99 -8.55
C VAL A 70 -20.28 -19.91 -8.78
N PHE A 71 -20.97 -19.93 -9.92
CA PHE A 71 -22.06 -18.99 -10.20
C PHE A 71 -23.21 -19.11 -9.19
N GLY A 72 -23.57 -20.34 -8.80
CA GLY A 72 -24.58 -20.61 -7.78
C GLY A 72 -24.19 -20.04 -6.42
N SER A 73 -22.93 -20.18 -6.02
CA SER A 73 -22.44 -19.57 -4.78
C SER A 73 -22.48 -18.04 -4.82
N LEU A 74 -22.10 -17.43 -5.94
CA LEU A 74 -22.17 -15.98 -6.11
C LEU A 74 -23.62 -15.48 -6.08
N PHE A 75 -24.54 -16.24 -6.68
CA PHE A 75 -25.96 -15.96 -6.66
C PHE A 75 -26.54 -16.05 -5.25
N LEU A 76 -26.22 -17.11 -4.50
CA LEU A 76 -26.65 -17.24 -3.10
C LEU A 76 -26.06 -16.14 -2.21
N SER A 77 -24.83 -15.70 -2.51
CA SER A 77 -24.18 -14.61 -1.80
C SER A 77 -24.70 -13.23 -2.19
N SER A 78 -25.52 -13.07 -3.23
CA SER A 78 -25.91 -11.75 -3.74
C SER A 78 -26.71 -10.93 -2.74
N SER A 79 -27.46 -11.59 -1.85
CA SER A 79 -28.21 -10.95 -0.76
C SER A 79 -27.31 -10.20 0.23
N TYR A 80 -26.03 -10.59 0.34
CA TYR A 80 -25.06 -9.93 1.19
C TYR A 80 -24.41 -8.68 0.54
N PHE A 81 -24.63 -8.45 -0.76
CA PHE A 81 -24.12 -7.26 -1.47
C PHE A 81 -25.03 -6.04 -1.29
N GLN A 82 -25.50 -5.82 -0.06
CA GLN A 82 -26.25 -4.64 0.33
C GLN A 82 -25.50 -3.89 1.44
N PRO A 83 -25.53 -2.55 1.45
CA PRO A 83 -24.91 -1.79 2.52
C PRO A 83 -25.62 -2.06 3.85
N GLU A 84 -24.88 -2.02 4.96
CA GLU A 84 -25.45 -2.19 6.31
C GLU A 84 -26.46 -1.08 6.64
N PHE A 85 -26.19 0.16 6.19
CA PHE A 85 -27.10 1.28 6.27
C PHE A 85 -26.82 2.30 5.16
N PHE A 86 -27.84 3.08 4.81
CA PHE A 86 -27.70 4.24 3.94
C PHE A 86 -27.49 5.48 4.81
N LEU A 87 -26.42 6.23 4.53
CA LEU A 87 -26.15 7.50 5.17
C LEU A 87 -27.17 8.55 4.68
N SER A 88 -27.91 9.18 5.59
CA SER A 88 -28.81 10.30 5.28
C SER A 88 -28.07 11.60 4.99
N ASP A 89 -26.90 11.77 5.63
CA ASP A 89 -25.94 12.84 5.39
C ASP A 89 -24.53 12.24 5.43
N ASN A 90 -23.73 12.58 4.43
CA ASN A 90 -22.38 12.06 4.24
C ASN A 90 -21.29 13.14 4.42
N GLN A 91 -21.66 14.41 4.62
CA GLN A 91 -20.73 15.55 4.68
C GLN A 91 -19.75 15.47 5.87
N GLY A 92 -20.16 14.78 6.94
CA GLY A 92 -19.29 14.48 8.08
C GLY A 92 -18.17 13.49 7.77
N LEU A 93 -18.42 12.54 6.87
CA LEU A 93 -17.54 11.38 6.59
C LEU A 93 -16.76 11.53 5.29
N TYR A 94 -17.36 12.12 4.26
CA TYR A 94 -16.77 12.32 2.94
C TYR A 94 -16.55 13.81 2.72
N TYR A 95 -15.37 14.28 3.07
CA TYR A 95 -14.98 15.68 2.91
C TYR A 95 -13.68 15.77 2.13
N THR A 96 -13.58 16.81 1.30
CA THR A 96 -12.41 17.09 0.45
C THR A 96 -11.59 18.27 0.99
N ASP A 97 -12.05 18.90 2.07
CA ASP A 97 -11.34 19.99 2.75
C ASP A 97 -9.99 19.51 3.28
N PRO A 98 -8.85 19.99 2.72
CA PRO A 98 -7.52 19.55 3.13
C PRO A 98 -7.21 19.82 4.61
N ILE A 99 -7.73 20.91 5.18
CA ILE A 99 -7.48 21.28 6.58
C ILE A 99 -8.21 20.30 7.50
N LYS A 100 -9.48 20.01 7.18
CA LYS A 100 -10.25 18.99 7.91
C LYS A 100 -9.62 17.60 7.78
N ILE A 101 -9.08 17.25 6.61
CA ILE A 101 -8.34 15.98 6.40
C ILE A 101 -7.12 15.93 7.29
N GLN A 102 -6.29 16.96 7.27
CA GLN A 102 -5.07 17.04 8.08
C GLN A 102 -5.37 16.92 9.58
N ASN A 103 -6.41 17.61 10.04
CA ASN A 103 -6.74 17.68 11.47
C ASN A 103 -7.47 16.46 12.00
N SER A 104 -8.33 15.82 11.19
CA SER A 104 -9.21 14.75 11.69
C SER A 104 -8.80 13.35 11.26
N MET A 105 -8.04 13.16 10.16
CA MET A 105 -7.58 11.82 9.77
C MET A 105 -6.46 11.31 10.68
N SER A 106 -5.61 12.21 11.17
CA SER A 106 -4.46 11.88 12.02
C SER A 106 -4.90 11.28 13.38
N ASP A 107 -6.09 11.65 13.87
CA ASP A 107 -6.65 11.15 15.13
C ASP A 107 -7.04 9.66 15.09
N ILE A 108 -7.27 9.10 13.89
CA ILE A 108 -7.86 7.76 13.72
C ILE A 108 -6.77 6.67 13.64
N LEU A 109 -5.54 7.01 13.23
CA LEU A 109 -4.47 6.04 12.93
C LEU A 109 -3.10 6.47 13.49
N PRO A 110 -2.93 6.57 14.82
CA PRO A 110 -1.66 6.96 15.43
C PRO A 110 -0.54 5.92 15.21
N ASP A 111 -0.88 4.69 14.82
CA ASP A 111 0.06 3.58 14.63
C ASP A 111 1.15 3.84 13.59
N TYR A 112 0.94 4.80 12.68
CA TYR A 112 1.91 5.18 11.64
C TYR A 112 2.77 6.39 12.02
N ILE A 113 2.56 6.97 13.20
CA ILE A 113 3.39 8.06 13.69
C ILE A 113 4.76 7.48 14.06
N PRO A 114 5.88 8.06 13.56
CA PRO A 114 7.21 7.61 13.92
C PRO A 114 7.41 7.61 15.44
N LYS A 115 8.08 6.58 15.98
CA LYS A 115 8.28 6.42 17.43
C LYS A 115 8.98 7.59 18.12
N GLN A 116 9.78 8.35 17.36
CA GLN A 116 10.52 9.52 17.81
C GLN A 116 9.66 10.79 17.89
N MET A 117 8.45 10.75 17.33
CA MET A 117 7.54 11.87 17.31
C MET A 117 6.80 12.00 18.64
N ALA A 118 6.58 13.23 19.09
CA ALA A 118 5.90 13.49 20.36
C ALA A 118 4.46 12.94 20.33
N ALA A 119 3.98 12.41 21.46
CA ALA A 119 2.71 11.68 21.53
C ALA A 119 1.46 12.58 21.41
N ASN A 120 1.56 13.86 21.78
CA ASN A 120 0.45 14.82 21.75
C ASN A 120 0.82 15.97 20.82
N LEU A 121 0.63 15.78 19.52
CA LEU A 121 0.84 16.83 18.53
C LEU A 121 -0.50 17.39 18.05
N THR A 122 -0.62 18.70 18.10
CA THR A 122 -1.66 19.43 17.36
C THR A 122 -1.13 19.70 15.95
N PRO A 123 -1.85 19.32 14.89
CA PRO A 123 -1.42 19.62 13.53
C PRO A 123 -1.29 21.14 13.35
N PRO A 124 -0.10 21.65 12.98
CA PRO A 124 0.10 23.07 12.78
C PRO A 124 -0.59 23.54 11.50
N PRO A 125 -1.03 24.81 11.43
CA PRO A 125 -1.67 25.37 10.24
C PRO A 125 -0.69 25.56 9.07
N ASN A 126 0.61 25.58 9.35
CA ASN A 126 1.68 25.85 8.38
C ASN A 126 2.62 24.64 8.23
N LEU A 127 3.43 24.64 7.17
CA LEU A 127 4.45 23.60 6.95
C LEU A 127 5.71 23.75 7.82
N TRP A 128 5.75 24.73 8.71
CA TRP A 128 6.83 24.97 9.65
C TRP A 128 6.31 25.14 11.08
N LEU A 129 7.16 24.90 12.06
CA LEU A 129 6.86 24.94 13.48
C LEU A 129 7.43 26.18 14.19
N ASN A 130 8.40 26.87 13.57
CA ASN A 130 9.02 28.04 14.19
C ASN A 130 7.97 29.16 14.43
N PRO A 131 7.75 29.60 15.68
CA PRO A 131 6.78 30.65 15.98
C PRO A 131 7.20 32.03 15.48
N ASP A 132 8.52 32.26 15.38
CA ASP A 132 9.09 33.54 14.96
C ASP A 132 9.08 33.73 13.43
N LEU A 133 8.89 32.64 12.66
CA LEU A 133 8.80 32.70 11.20
C LEU A 133 7.42 33.19 10.77
N LYS A 134 7.40 34.35 10.12
CA LYS A 134 6.17 34.89 9.52
C LYS A 134 5.93 34.26 8.16
N SER A 135 4.68 34.22 7.72
CA SER A 135 4.30 33.77 6.37
C SER A 135 4.91 34.61 5.24
N THR A 136 5.45 35.79 5.53
CA THR A 136 6.22 36.62 4.57
C THR A 136 7.62 36.08 4.32
N ASP A 137 8.17 35.33 5.27
CA ASP A 137 9.55 34.87 5.24
C ASP A 137 9.67 33.49 4.59
N VAL A 138 8.55 32.77 4.48
CA VAL A 138 8.45 31.43 3.91
C VAL A 138 7.33 31.39 2.88
N GLU A 139 7.71 31.15 1.62
CA GLU A 139 6.77 30.91 0.52
C GLU A 139 6.74 29.42 0.19
N VAL A 140 5.56 28.80 0.25
CA VAL A 140 5.37 27.40 -0.14
C VAL A 140 5.11 27.33 -1.65
N ILE A 141 6.10 26.85 -2.41
CA ILE A 141 6.03 26.73 -3.87
C ILE A 141 5.35 25.43 -4.28
N VAL A 142 5.69 24.32 -3.60
CA VAL A 142 5.11 22.98 -3.86
C VAL A 142 4.74 22.34 -2.52
N ASN A 143 3.52 21.80 -2.44
CA ASN A 143 3.08 20.99 -1.31
C ASN A 143 2.31 19.76 -1.81
N ARG A 144 3.04 18.67 -2.03
CA ARG A 144 2.49 17.37 -2.43
C ARG A 144 2.82 16.32 -1.38
N THR A 145 2.27 15.11 -1.57
CA THR A 145 2.48 13.98 -0.66
C THR A 145 3.93 13.50 -0.63
N HIS A 146 4.64 13.52 -1.76
CA HIS A 146 6.01 12.99 -1.89
C HIS A 146 7.07 14.08 -2.10
N GLU A 147 6.65 15.34 -2.14
CA GLU A 147 7.51 16.47 -2.52
C GLU A 147 6.99 17.74 -1.88
N LYS A 148 7.87 18.51 -1.25
CA LYS A 148 7.59 19.87 -0.77
C LYS A 148 8.75 20.78 -1.17
N LEU A 149 8.42 22.01 -1.54
CA LEU A 149 9.40 23.02 -1.91
C LEU A 149 9.00 24.34 -1.26
N LEU A 150 9.91 24.90 -0.46
CA LEU A 150 9.71 26.16 0.24
C LEU A 150 10.83 27.12 -0.14
N ARG A 151 10.51 28.39 -0.33
CA ARG A 151 11.50 29.47 -0.37
C ARG A 151 11.54 30.12 0.99
N VAL A 152 12.70 30.11 1.63
CA VAL A 152 12.93 30.70 2.95
C VAL A 152 13.86 31.88 2.79
N THR A 153 13.43 33.06 3.26
CA THR A 153 14.20 34.30 3.16
C THR A 153 14.42 34.87 4.56
N GLN A 154 15.67 34.82 5.03
CA GLN A 154 16.04 35.29 6.36
C GLN A 154 17.35 36.09 6.36
N SER A 155 17.44 37.08 7.26
CA SER A 155 18.64 37.93 7.37
C SER A 155 19.77 37.28 8.18
N GLN A 156 19.45 36.25 8.97
CA GLN A 156 20.40 35.48 9.77
C GLN A 156 20.16 33.99 9.55
N PRO A 157 21.17 33.12 9.78
CA PRO A 157 20.96 31.68 9.74
C PRO A 157 19.86 31.27 10.73
N ILE A 158 18.97 30.38 10.29
CA ILE A 158 17.85 29.89 11.09
C ILE A 158 17.82 28.37 11.12
N GLN A 159 17.47 27.81 12.27
CA GLN A 159 17.06 26.41 12.35
C GLN A 159 15.59 26.30 11.91
N LEU A 160 15.37 25.89 10.68
CA LEU A 160 14.04 25.67 10.13
C LEU A 160 13.50 24.32 10.62
N GLU A 161 12.37 24.36 11.32
CA GLU A 161 11.66 23.18 11.79
C GLU A 161 10.41 22.96 10.95
N LEU A 162 10.40 21.90 10.16
CA LEU A 162 9.28 21.57 9.28
C LEU A 162 8.21 20.79 10.03
N ALA A 163 6.95 21.02 9.70
CA ALA A 163 5.79 20.25 10.18
C ALA A 163 5.67 18.90 9.45
N VAL A 164 6.78 18.18 9.32
CA VAL A 164 6.85 16.87 8.65
C VAL A 164 7.59 15.93 9.58
N ALA A 165 6.98 14.78 9.87
CA ALA A 165 7.60 13.75 10.70
C ALA A 165 8.87 13.23 10.03
N ASP A 166 9.95 13.09 10.80
CA ASP A 166 11.17 12.51 10.26
C ASP A 166 10.95 11.02 9.95
N PHE A 167 11.36 10.63 8.74
CA PHE A 167 11.32 9.26 8.26
C PHE A 167 12.48 8.99 7.30
N PRO A 168 13.12 7.81 7.30
CA PRO A 168 14.35 7.57 6.53
C PRO A 168 14.27 7.87 5.04
N ALA A 169 13.09 7.73 4.42
CA ALA A 169 12.90 8.00 3.00
C ALA A 169 12.88 9.50 2.64
N TRP A 170 12.69 10.41 3.60
CA TRP A 170 12.74 11.84 3.32
C TRP A 170 14.17 12.32 3.11
N GLY A 171 14.49 12.78 1.90
CA GLY A 171 15.69 13.54 1.58
C GLY A 171 15.44 15.04 1.63
N ILE A 172 16.48 15.81 1.96
CA ILE A 172 16.44 17.27 2.03
C ILE A 172 17.44 17.85 1.04
N GLU A 173 17.01 18.88 0.33
CA GLU A 173 17.82 19.62 -0.63
C GLU A 173 17.82 21.10 -0.27
N LEU A 174 18.99 21.74 -0.29
CA LEU A 174 19.15 23.18 -0.17
C LEU A 174 19.72 23.70 -1.50
N ASP A 175 18.94 24.53 -2.19
CA ASP A 175 19.25 25.03 -3.54
C ASP A 175 19.62 23.92 -4.55
N GLY A 176 18.96 22.77 -4.42
CA GLY A 176 19.17 21.58 -5.27
C GLY A 176 20.36 20.72 -4.87
N GLN A 177 21.06 21.03 -3.78
CA GLN A 177 22.12 20.18 -3.22
C GLN A 177 21.59 19.37 -2.04
N ALA A 178 21.78 18.06 -2.08
CA ALA A 178 21.39 17.19 -0.97
C ALA A 178 22.19 17.52 0.30
N ILE A 179 21.48 17.70 1.40
CA ILE A 179 22.05 17.95 2.72
C ILE A 179 21.57 16.91 3.73
N GLU A 180 22.36 16.69 4.78
CA GLU A 180 21.92 15.88 5.90
C GLU A 180 20.83 16.62 6.68
N LYS A 181 19.75 15.90 6.99
CA LYS A 181 18.69 16.39 7.85
C LYS A 181 18.99 16.10 9.31
N SER A 182 18.52 16.97 10.19
CA SER A 182 18.50 16.76 11.63
C SER A 182 17.08 16.44 12.10
N VAL A 183 16.96 15.85 13.28
CA VAL A 183 15.67 15.58 13.92
C VAL A 183 15.42 16.65 14.97
N GLY A 184 14.30 17.35 14.86
CA GLY A 184 13.85 18.34 15.85
C GLY A 184 13.35 17.68 17.13
N GLU A 185 13.10 18.49 18.17
CA GLU A 185 12.66 17.99 19.48
C GLU A 185 11.34 17.22 19.44
N LEU A 186 10.47 17.55 18.48
CA LEU A 186 9.17 16.91 18.29
C LEU A 186 9.23 15.66 17.38
N GLY A 187 10.43 15.23 16.97
CA GLY A 187 10.62 14.14 16.00
C GLY A 187 10.32 14.52 14.55
N ASN A 188 10.29 15.83 14.28
CA ASN A 188 10.08 16.42 12.96
C ASN A 188 11.41 16.68 12.23
N ILE A 189 11.33 16.98 10.94
CA ILE A 189 12.52 17.34 10.16
C ILE A 189 12.99 18.75 10.54
N SER A 190 14.29 18.87 10.87
CA SER A 190 14.97 20.11 11.17
C SER A 190 16.21 20.29 10.30
N LEU A 191 16.50 21.51 9.87
CA LEU A 191 17.70 21.85 9.11
C LEU A 191 18.14 23.29 9.38
N ILE A 192 19.43 23.57 9.21
CA ILE A 192 19.96 24.92 9.27
C ILE A 192 19.90 25.53 7.87
N VAL A 193 19.17 26.62 7.73
CA VAL A 193 19.12 27.43 6.50
C VAL A 193 20.01 28.65 6.71
N PRO A 194 21.04 28.88 5.86
CA PRO A 194 21.88 30.06 5.92
C PRO A 194 21.10 31.38 5.73
N ALA A 195 21.73 32.49 6.09
CA ALA A 195 21.18 33.81 5.81
C ALA A 195 21.12 34.05 4.29
N GLY A 196 19.98 34.54 3.79
CA GLY A 196 19.71 34.74 2.37
C GLY A 196 18.32 34.25 1.99
N SER A 197 18.09 34.14 0.68
CA SER A 197 16.89 33.50 0.12
C SER A 197 17.31 32.15 -0.48
N HIS A 198 16.81 31.08 0.11
CA HIS A 198 17.16 29.71 -0.25
C HIS A 198 15.93 28.87 -0.54
N LEU A 199 16.09 27.90 -1.45
CA LEU A 199 15.08 26.88 -1.74
C LEU A 199 15.34 25.64 -0.90
N VAL A 200 14.36 25.27 -0.08
CA VAL A 200 14.35 24.06 0.75
C VAL A 200 13.43 23.04 0.11
N GLY A 201 14.01 21.99 -0.48
CA GLY A 201 13.32 20.84 -1.03
C GLY A 201 13.23 19.70 -0.01
N VAL A 202 12.07 19.07 0.08
CA VAL A 202 11.82 17.87 0.89
C VAL A 202 11.23 16.83 -0.05
N VAL A 203 12.01 15.80 -0.38
CA VAL A 203 11.67 14.86 -1.46
C VAL A 203 11.69 13.44 -0.92
N TRP A 204 10.66 12.66 -1.25
CA TRP A 204 10.61 11.24 -0.92
C TRP A 204 11.55 10.47 -1.84
N GLN A 205 12.53 9.81 -1.25
CA GLN A 205 13.50 8.96 -1.93
C GLN A 205 13.11 7.50 -1.75
N SER A 206 13.15 6.74 -2.85
CA SER A 206 12.83 5.32 -2.79
C SER A 206 13.81 4.57 -1.89
N THR A 207 13.30 3.79 -0.94
CA THR A 207 14.17 2.97 -0.07
C THR A 207 14.61 1.68 -0.78
N LEU A 208 15.68 1.04 -0.31
CA LEU A 208 16.11 -0.27 -0.85
C LEU A 208 15.00 -1.31 -0.74
N LEU A 209 14.22 -1.28 0.34
CA LEU A 209 13.08 -2.17 0.56
C LEU A 209 11.99 -1.93 -0.49
N GLU A 210 11.67 -0.68 -0.80
CA GLU A 210 10.71 -0.34 -1.86
C GLU A 210 11.21 -0.81 -3.23
N GLN A 211 12.48 -0.61 -3.54
CA GLN A 211 13.07 -1.06 -4.81
C GLN A 211 12.97 -2.58 -4.98
N VAL A 212 13.36 -3.33 -3.93
CA VAL A 212 13.26 -4.81 -3.94
C VAL A 212 11.81 -5.27 -4.05
N SER A 213 10.90 -4.62 -3.33
CA SER A 213 9.46 -4.95 -3.36
C SER A 213 8.83 -4.68 -4.73
N ASN A 214 9.18 -3.56 -5.36
CA ASN A 214 8.74 -3.23 -6.71
C ASN A 214 9.27 -4.23 -7.74
N PHE A 215 10.54 -4.61 -7.62
CA PHE A 215 11.14 -5.62 -8.50
C PHE A 215 10.51 -7.00 -8.33
N ALA A 216 10.27 -7.43 -7.09
CA ALA A 216 9.56 -8.68 -6.80
C ALA A 216 8.14 -8.67 -7.37
N SER A 217 7.44 -7.54 -7.28
CA SER A 217 6.10 -7.36 -7.86
C SER A 217 6.13 -7.45 -9.39
N LEU A 218 7.13 -6.85 -10.04
CA LEU A 218 7.32 -6.92 -11.49
C LEU A 218 7.59 -8.36 -11.95
N ILE A 219 8.44 -9.10 -11.25
CA ILE A 219 8.68 -10.53 -11.50
C ILE A 219 7.38 -11.31 -11.35
N GLY A 220 6.65 -11.10 -10.25
CA GLY A 220 5.37 -11.76 -10.00
C GLY A 220 4.36 -11.53 -11.13
N PHE A 221 4.23 -10.27 -11.57
CA PHE A 221 3.37 -9.92 -12.70
C PHE A 221 3.81 -10.59 -14.01
N GLY A 222 5.11 -10.58 -14.31
CA GLY A 222 5.67 -11.25 -15.48
C GLY A 222 5.42 -12.76 -15.48
N LEU A 223 5.53 -13.42 -14.32
CA LEU A 223 5.23 -14.85 -14.18
C LEU A 223 3.75 -15.15 -14.43
N VAL A 224 2.84 -14.32 -13.90
CA VAL A 224 1.39 -14.47 -14.15
C VAL A 224 1.08 -14.36 -15.64
N LEU A 225 1.67 -13.37 -16.33
CA LEU A 225 1.49 -13.21 -17.77
C LEU A 225 2.06 -14.39 -18.55
N ALA A 226 3.28 -14.84 -18.23
CA ALA A 226 3.92 -15.97 -18.91
C ALA A 226 3.08 -17.25 -18.78
N LEU A 227 2.54 -17.53 -17.59
CA LEU A 227 1.67 -18.68 -17.35
C LEU A 227 0.33 -18.55 -18.09
N GLY A 228 -0.25 -17.34 -18.15
CA GLY A 228 -1.48 -17.09 -18.90
C GLY A 228 -1.31 -17.34 -20.40
N LEU A 229 -0.21 -16.86 -20.97
CA LEU A 229 0.06 -16.95 -22.42
C LEU A 229 0.43 -18.38 -22.89
N GLN A 230 1.00 -19.22 -22.02
CA GLN A 230 1.36 -20.61 -22.35
C GLN A 230 0.16 -21.54 -22.62
N THR A 231 -1.07 -21.08 -22.45
CA THR A 231 -2.28 -21.93 -22.56
C THR A 231 -2.93 -21.97 -23.96
N THR A 232 -2.26 -21.47 -25.01
CA THR A 232 -2.86 -21.34 -26.36
C THR A 232 -2.18 -22.13 -27.48
N GLU A 233 -1.68 -23.34 -27.20
CA GLU A 233 -1.54 -24.34 -28.27
C GLU A 233 -2.48 -25.52 -28.00
N PRO A 234 -3.70 -25.54 -28.58
CA PRO A 234 -4.42 -26.78 -28.71
C PRO A 234 -3.55 -27.69 -29.56
N LYS A 235 -3.01 -28.76 -28.97
CA LYS A 235 -2.52 -29.92 -29.72
C LYS A 235 -3.69 -30.37 -30.60
N LEU A 236 -3.70 -29.94 -31.86
CA LEU A 236 -4.58 -30.47 -32.89
C LEU A 236 -4.40 -31.98 -32.82
N SER A 237 -5.43 -32.65 -32.31
CA SER A 237 -5.48 -34.10 -32.32
C SER A 237 -5.25 -34.52 -33.76
N LYS A 238 -4.42 -35.54 -33.97
CA LYS A 238 -4.29 -36.21 -35.27
C LYS A 238 -5.68 -36.68 -35.66
N PHE A 239 -6.39 -35.85 -36.42
CA PHE A 239 -7.68 -36.19 -37.00
C PHE A 239 -7.39 -37.31 -38.00
N ASN A 240 -7.83 -38.50 -37.63
CA ASN A 240 -7.54 -39.75 -38.31
C ASN A 240 -8.08 -39.68 -39.75
N LYS A 241 -7.19 -39.54 -40.74
CA LYS A 241 -7.50 -39.39 -42.17
C LYS A 241 -8.05 -40.66 -42.84
N ASN A 242 -8.34 -41.72 -42.10
CA ASN A 242 -8.71 -43.03 -42.65
C ASN A 242 -10.23 -43.33 -42.67
N ARG A 243 -11.12 -42.34 -42.50
CA ARG A 243 -12.58 -42.59 -42.50
C ARG A 243 -13.33 -42.32 -43.82
N PHE A 244 -12.63 -42.11 -44.93
CA PHE A 244 -13.23 -42.05 -46.26
C PHE A 244 -12.43 -42.89 -47.27
N LYS A 245 -12.40 -44.20 -47.04
CA LYS A 245 -12.18 -45.21 -48.09
C LYS A 245 -12.97 -46.48 -47.73
N SER A 246 -14.23 -46.51 -48.15
CA SER A 246 -14.96 -47.66 -48.68
C SER A 246 -16.33 -47.18 -49.13
#